data_AF-A0A3N5MDS4-F1
#
_entry.id   AF-A0A3N5MDS4-F1
#
_cell.length_a   1.000
_cell.length_b   1.000
_cell.length_c   1.000
_cell.angle_alpha   90.00
_cell.angle_beta   90.00
_cell.angle_gamma   90.00
#
_symmetry.space_group_name_H-M   'P 1'
#
loop_
_entity.id
_entity.type
_entity.pdbx_description
1 polymer ?
#
loop_
_entity_poly.entity_id
_entity_poly.type
_entity_poly.pdbx_seq_one_letter_code
_entity_poly.pdbx_strand_id
1 'polypeptide(L)'
;RVAGRLLAREGALAVVTGENLGQVASQTLANLGVIADAVTVPVLRPLITYDKEDTITLARRIGTFEAKPGDLACRAVPKMPATAAVLGDVRMHEQKMQIEELVEHAVTRTRFVTALDGRIVGDTGFEPAGNDSFQMTDDTQKT
;
A
#
# COMPACT_ATOMS: atom_id res chain seq x y z
N ARG A 1 1.34 7.56 -5.60
CA ARG A 1 1.33 7.86 -7.05
C ARG A 1 1.30 6.61 -7.92
N VAL A 2 2.34 5.77 -7.94
CA VAL A 2 2.35 4.50 -8.74
C VAL A 2 1.13 3.62 -8.43
N ALA A 3 0.87 3.34 -7.15
CA ALA A 3 -0.33 2.63 -6.73
C ALA A 3 -1.61 3.30 -7.27
N GLY A 4 -1.71 4.64 -7.21
CA GLY A 4 -2.81 5.41 -7.79
C GLY A 4 -3.09 5.11 -9.26
N ARG A 5 -2.03 5.06 -10.09
CA ARG A 5 -2.17 4.72 -11.52
C ARG A 5 -2.59 3.27 -11.74
N LEU A 6 -2.09 2.35 -10.92
CA LEU A 6 -2.50 0.94 -10.98
C LEU A 6 -3.98 0.81 -10.60
N LEU A 7 -4.41 1.36 -9.46
CA LEU A 7 -5.81 1.28 -9.01
C LEU A 7 -6.81 1.78 -10.05
N ALA A 8 -6.49 2.87 -10.74
CA ALA A 8 -7.32 3.40 -11.82
C ALA A 8 -7.40 2.45 -13.03
N ARG A 9 -6.33 1.72 -13.35
CA ARG A 9 -6.31 0.67 -14.39
C ARG A 9 -7.09 -0.58 -13.95
N GLU A 10 -7.00 -0.93 -12.67
CA GLU A 10 -7.62 -2.12 -12.06
C GLU A 10 -9.11 -1.94 -11.72
N GLY A 11 -9.62 -0.70 -11.68
CA GLY A 11 -10.94 -0.42 -11.10
C GLY A 11 -11.01 -0.67 -9.58
N ALA A 12 -9.87 -0.70 -8.90
CA ALA A 12 -9.79 -0.97 -7.48
C ALA A 12 -10.29 0.22 -6.65
N LEU A 13 -11.06 -0.08 -5.60
CA LEU A 13 -11.79 0.93 -4.82
C LEU A 13 -11.01 1.49 -3.63
N ALA A 14 -9.88 0.88 -3.24
CA ALA A 14 -9.08 1.30 -2.08
C ALA A 14 -7.64 0.78 -2.14
N VAL A 15 -6.76 1.38 -1.33
CA VAL A 15 -5.42 0.85 -1.01
C VAL A 15 -5.40 0.38 0.43
N VAL A 16 -4.77 -0.76 0.70
CA VAL A 16 -4.50 -1.21 2.08
C VAL A 16 -3.02 -1.02 2.38
N THR A 17 -2.70 -0.43 3.53
CA THR A 17 -1.31 -0.30 4.02
C THR A 17 -1.17 -0.94 5.40
N GLY A 18 0.04 -1.42 5.71
CA GLY A 18 0.41 -1.93 7.05
C GLY A 18 0.91 -0.82 8.00
N GLU A 19 0.55 0.43 7.76
CA GLU A 19 0.97 1.56 8.61
C GLU A 19 0.31 1.48 9.98
N ASN A 20 1.10 1.70 11.04
CA ASN A 20 0.62 1.91 12.40
C ASN A 20 1.09 3.27 12.93
N LEU A 21 0.38 3.82 13.91
CA LEU A 21 0.66 5.17 14.38
C LEU A 21 1.84 5.19 15.35
N GLY A 22 2.85 6.03 15.08
CA GLY A 22 3.93 6.31 16.03
C GLY A 22 5.04 5.28 16.14
N GLN A 23 5.09 4.25 15.27
CA GLN A 23 6.18 3.26 15.29
C GLN A 23 7.48 3.80 14.68
N VAL A 24 7.40 4.62 13.63
CA VAL A 24 8.55 5.31 13.01
C VAL A 24 8.23 6.78 12.74
N ALA A 25 9.26 7.62 12.62
CA ALA A 25 9.11 9.07 12.43
C ALA A 25 8.27 9.46 11.19
N SER A 26 8.22 8.61 10.16
CA SER A 26 7.40 8.83 8.96
C SER A 26 5.91 8.52 9.19
N GLN A 27 5.53 7.86 10.27
CA GLN A 27 4.16 7.40 10.57
C GLN A 27 3.49 8.27 11.63
N THR A 28 3.51 9.59 11.42
CA THR A 28 2.72 10.55 12.17
C THR A 28 1.43 10.86 11.42
N LEU A 29 0.38 11.33 12.11
CA LEU A 29 -0.88 11.72 11.46
C LEU A 29 -0.68 12.73 10.33
N ALA A 30 0.22 13.71 10.52
CA ALA A 30 0.55 14.70 9.50
C ALA A 30 1.14 14.05 8.24
N ASN A 31 2.13 13.17 8.41
CA ASN A 31 2.77 12.48 7.29
C ASN A 31 1.82 11.51 6.59
N LEU A 32 0.97 10.80 7.33
CA LEU A 32 -0.04 9.90 6.76
C LEU A 32 -1.01 10.65 5.85
N GLY A 33 -1.41 11.87 6.23
CA GLY A 33 -2.23 12.75 5.40
C GLY A 33 -1.53 13.18 4.11
N VAL A 34 -0.26 13.60 4.22
CA VAL A 34 0.54 14.02 3.06
C VAL A 34 0.77 12.86 2.08
N ILE A 35 1.05 11.65 2.57
CA ILE A 35 1.25 10.46 1.72
C ILE A 35 -0.07 10.06 1.06
N ALA A 36 -1.19 10.15 1.78
CA ALA A 36 -2.51 9.78 1.26
C ALA A 36 -2.95 10.66 0.07
N ASP A 37 -2.50 11.92 -0.01
CA ASP A 37 -2.75 12.83 -1.15
C ASP A 37 -2.28 12.24 -2.50
N ALA A 38 -1.35 11.29 -2.46
CA ALA A 38 -0.79 10.67 -3.65
C ALA A 38 -1.74 9.67 -4.35
N VAL A 39 -2.93 9.41 -3.80
CA VAL A 39 -4.00 8.56 -4.35
C VAL A 39 -5.38 9.20 -4.14
N THR A 40 -6.33 8.93 -5.03
CA THR A 40 -7.69 9.49 -4.97
C THR A 40 -8.71 8.58 -4.30
N VAL A 41 -8.34 7.33 -4.02
CA VAL A 41 -9.19 6.34 -3.35
C VAL A 41 -8.86 6.26 -1.85
N PRO A 42 -9.78 5.76 -1.00
CA PRO A 42 -9.50 5.53 0.42
C PRO A 42 -8.25 4.69 0.67
N VAL A 43 -7.47 5.09 1.68
CA VAL A 43 -6.34 4.30 2.22
C VAL A 43 -6.76 3.67 3.54
N LEU A 44 -6.96 2.35 3.51
CA LEU A 44 -7.32 1.53 4.66
C LEU A 44 -6.07 1.16 5.45
N ARG A 45 -6.13 1.35 6.77
CA ARG A 45 -5.01 1.12 7.70
C ARG A 45 -5.42 0.21 8.85
N PRO A 46 -5.52 -1.11 8.63
CA PRO A 46 -6.04 -2.05 9.63
C PRO A 46 -5.22 -2.07 10.92
N LEU A 47 -3.93 -1.71 10.84
CA LEU A 47 -2.99 -1.73 11.96
C LEU A 47 -2.80 -0.35 12.61
N ILE A 48 -3.61 0.66 12.26
CA ILE A 48 -3.35 2.05 12.69
C ILE A 48 -3.26 2.22 14.21
N THR A 49 -4.02 1.42 14.96
CA THR A 49 -4.07 1.42 16.44
C THR A 49 -3.24 0.31 17.09
N TYR A 50 -2.57 -0.53 16.30
CA TYR A 50 -1.81 -1.67 16.82
C TYR A 50 -0.41 -1.22 17.22
N ASP A 51 0.05 -1.68 18.38
CA ASP A 51 1.47 -1.57 18.69
C ASP A 51 2.30 -2.67 17.99
N LYS A 52 3.60 -2.67 18.27
CA LYS A 52 4.52 -3.64 17.68
C LYS A 52 4.22 -5.07 18.12
N GLU A 53 3.90 -5.28 19.40
CA GLU A 53 3.68 -6.62 19.95
C GLU A 53 2.34 -7.18 19.49
N ASP A 54 1.31 -6.33 19.37
CA ASP A 54 0.02 -6.69 18.75
C ASP A 54 0.23 -7.15 17.31
N THR A 55 1.02 -6.40 16.54
CA THR A 55 1.32 -6.72 15.14
C THR A 55 2.09 -8.03 15.02
N ILE A 56 3.09 -8.26 15.88
CA ILE A 56 3.85 -9.52 15.93
C ILE A 56 2.95 -10.70 16.32
N THR A 57 2.08 -10.51 17.31
CA THR A 57 1.13 -11.52 17.77
C THR A 57 0.17 -11.91 16.66
N LEU A 58 -0.38 -10.91 15.95
CA LEU A 58 -1.23 -11.13 14.79
C LEU A 58 -0.48 -11.89 13.69
N ALA A 59 0.73 -11.46 13.34
CA ALA A 59 1.57 -12.10 12.33
C ALA A 59 1.87 -13.57 12.66
N ARG A 60 2.16 -13.88 13.94
CA ARG A 60 2.34 -15.26 14.41
C ARG A 60 1.06 -16.06 14.30
N ARG A 61 -0.08 -15.47 14.68
CA ARG A 61 -1.40 -16.11 14.62
C ARG A 61 -1.80 -16.49 13.19
N ILE A 62 -1.50 -15.65 12.20
CA ILE A 62 -1.83 -15.89 10.79
C ILE A 62 -0.70 -16.58 10.00
N GLY A 63 0.40 -16.96 10.67
CA GLY A 63 1.50 -17.70 10.06
C GLY A 63 2.42 -16.88 9.13
N THR A 64 2.41 -15.55 9.23
CA THR A 64 3.24 -14.65 8.40
C THR A 64 4.44 -14.05 9.13
N PHE A 65 4.63 -14.37 10.41
CA PHE A 65 5.77 -13.87 11.18
C PHE A 65 7.09 -14.47 10.69
N GLU A 66 8.01 -13.60 10.28
CA GLU A 66 9.38 -13.95 9.90
C GLU A 66 10.37 -13.32 10.90
N ALA A 67 11.18 -14.16 11.57
CA ALA A 67 12.09 -13.69 12.62
C ALA A 67 13.28 -12.88 12.08
N LYS A 68 13.63 -13.08 10.81
CA LYS A 68 14.71 -12.38 10.11
C LYS A 68 14.17 -11.89 8.78
N PRO A 69 13.37 -10.82 8.77
CA PRO A 69 13.01 -10.19 7.51
C PRO A 69 14.32 -9.85 6.78
N GLY A 70 14.36 -10.08 5.46
CA GLY A 70 15.52 -9.75 4.65
C GLY A 70 15.92 -8.27 4.73
N ASP A 71 16.92 -7.86 3.93
CA ASP A 71 17.29 -6.44 3.87
C ASP A 71 16.17 -5.61 3.20
N LEU A 72 15.24 -5.14 4.02
CA LEU A 72 14.13 -4.27 3.65
C LEU A 72 14.46 -2.78 3.87
N ALA A 73 15.72 -2.46 4.21
CA ALA A 73 16.10 -1.10 4.53
C ALA A 73 16.08 -0.23 3.26
N CYS A 74 15.33 0.87 3.31
CA CYS A 74 15.40 1.87 2.25
C CYS A 74 16.79 2.55 2.29
N ARG A 75 17.55 2.44 1.19
CA ARG A 75 18.89 3.06 1.09
C ARG A 75 18.87 4.59 1.03
N ALA A 76 17.69 5.19 0.84
CA ALA A 76 17.49 6.64 0.74
C ALA A 76 16.91 7.26 2.02
N VAL A 77 17.08 6.61 3.18
CA VAL A 77 16.60 7.16 4.46
C VAL A 77 17.37 8.43 4.82
N PRO A 78 16.69 9.59 5.02
CA PRO A 78 17.35 10.83 5.38
C PRO A 78 17.89 10.76 6.82
N LYS A 79 18.96 11.52 7.09
CA LYS A 79 19.54 11.62 8.45
C LYS A 79 18.55 12.17 9.48
N MET A 80 17.67 13.08 9.05
CA MET A 80 16.62 13.68 9.89
C MET A 80 15.30 13.61 9.13
N PRO A 81 14.47 12.57 9.36
CA PRO A 81 13.16 12.48 8.75
C PRO A 81 12.21 13.53 9.34
N ALA A 82 11.43 14.19 8.48
CA ALA A 82 10.39 15.11 8.92
C ALA A 82 9.25 14.34 9.61
N THR A 83 8.85 14.78 10.79
CA THR A 83 7.71 14.22 11.54
C THR A 83 6.39 14.91 11.21
N ALA A 84 6.43 16.05 10.52
CA ALA A 84 5.25 16.75 10.01
C ALA A 84 5.60 17.42 8.68
N ALA A 85 5.43 16.68 7.60
CA ALA A 85 5.61 17.22 6.26
C ALA A 85 4.48 18.17 5.89
N VAL A 86 4.80 19.19 5.10
CA VAL A 86 3.82 20.14 4.56
C VAL A 86 3.51 19.76 3.12
N LEU A 87 2.24 19.55 2.80
CA LEU A 87 1.81 19.10 1.48
C LEU A 87 2.26 20.06 0.36
N GLY A 88 2.20 21.37 0.61
CA GLY A 88 2.66 22.39 -0.34
C GLY A 88 4.13 22.23 -0.71
N ASP A 89 4.99 21.97 0.27
CA ASP A 89 6.43 21.78 0.04
C ASP A 89 6.69 20.51 -0.79
N VAL A 90 5.99 19.41 -0.45
CA VAL A 90 6.09 18.16 -1.22
C VAL A 90 5.73 18.40 -2.68
N ARG A 91 4.59 19.05 -2.95
CA ARG A 91 4.16 19.36 -4.33
C ARG A 91 5.13 20.29 -5.05
N MET A 92 5.66 21.31 -4.37
CA MET A 92 6.69 22.21 -4.93
C MET A 92 7.95 21.44 -5.32
N HIS A 93 8.40 20.50 -4.49
CA HIS A 93 9.57 19.67 -4.80
C HIS A 93 9.29 18.69 -5.93
N GLU A 94 8.11 18.07 -5.95
CA GLU A 94 7.67 17.18 -7.02
C GLU A 94 7.60 17.89 -8.37
N GLN A 95 7.20 19.17 -8.43
CA GLN A 95 7.19 19.97 -9.66
C GLN A 95 8.58 20.16 -10.28
N LYS A 96 9.64 20.08 -9.47
CA LYS A 96 11.04 20.15 -9.93
C LYS A 96 11.54 18.81 -10.45
N MET A 97 10.72 17.76 -10.35
CA MET A 97 11.04 16.40 -10.70
C MET A 97 10.12 15.92 -11.84
N GLN A 98 10.60 14.99 -12.66
CA GLN A 98 9.81 14.36 -13.72
C GLN A 98 8.94 13.22 -13.14
N ILE A 99 8.12 13.52 -12.13
CA ILE A 99 7.36 12.51 -11.37
C ILE A 99 6.45 11.69 -12.30
N GLU A 100 5.78 12.32 -13.25
CA GLU A 100 4.86 11.61 -14.15
C GLU A 100 5.59 10.59 -15.03
N GLU A 101 6.75 10.95 -15.57
CA GLU A 101 7.59 10.04 -16.36
C GLU A 101 8.12 8.88 -15.52
N LEU A 102 8.59 9.17 -14.29
CA LEU A 102 9.05 8.13 -13.36
C LEU A 102 7.93 7.15 -13.00
N VAL A 103 6.72 7.67 -12.79
CA VAL A 103 5.54 6.85 -12.50
C VAL A 103 5.18 5.99 -13.71
N GLU A 104 5.14 6.54 -14.91
CA GLU A 104 4.85 5.76 -16.13
C GLU A 104 5.90 4.67 -16.38
N HIS A 105 7.19 4.99 -16.21
CA HIS A 105 8.28 4.02 -16.32
C HIS A 105 8.16 2.89 -15.28
N ALA A 106 7.71 3.18 -14.06
CA ALA A 106 7.48 2.17 -13.04
C ALA A 106 6.28 1.27 -13.39
N VAL A 107 5.17 1.88 -13.82
CA VAL A 107 3.95 1.16 -14.17
C VAL A 107 4.15 0.25 -15.39
N THR A 108 4.83 0.73 -16.44
CA THR A 108 5.09 -0.05 -17.67
C THR A 108 5.98 -1.27 -17.44
N ARG A 109 6.82 -1.25 -16.40
CA ARG A 109 7.69 -2.36 -16.00
C ARG A 109 7.13 -3.21 -14.87
N THR A 110 5.89 -2.95 -14.45
CA THR A 110 5.23 -3.73 -13.41
C THR A 110 4.95 -5.14 -13.92
N ARG A 111 5.30 -6.14 -13.12
CA ARG A 111 5.01 -7.56 -13.36
C ARG A 111 3.87 -7.99 -12.45
N PHE A 112 2.89 -8.68 -13.03
CA PHE A 112 1.75 -9.22 -12.30
C PHE A 112 1.98 -10.71 -12.06
N VAL A 113 1.71 -11.16 -10.84
CA VAL A 113 1.85 -12.56 -10.45
C VAL A 113 0.61 -12.99 -9.70
N THR A 114 0.19 -14.23 -9.93
CA THR A 114 -0.86 -14.87 -9.14
C THR A 114 -0.20 -15.77 -8.12
N ALA A 115 -0.56 -15.61 -6.85
CA ALA A 115 -0.08 -16.43 -5.76
C ALA A 115 -1.22 -17.14 -5.04
N LEU A 116 -0.99 -18.39 -4.66
CA LEU A 116 -1.89 -19.21 -3.85
C LEU A 116 -1.07 -19.86 -2.75
N ASP A 117 -1.54 -19.77 -1.50
CA ASP A 117 -0.89 -20.36 -0.31
C ASP A 117 0.61 -20.03 -0.19
N GLY A 118 0.96 -18.78 -0.45
CA GLY A 118 2.35 -18.28 -0.36
C GLY A 118 3.26 -18.73 -1.51
N ARG A 119 2.72 -19.33 -2.58
CA ARG A 119 3.48 -19.74 -3.76
C ARG A 119 2.99 -19.02 -5.00
N ILE A 120 3.90 -18.60 -5.87
CA ILE A 120 3.55 -18.07 -7.19
C ILE A 120 3.08 -19.24 -8.04
N VAL A 121 1.83 -19.17 -8.51
CA VAL A 121 1.17 -20.19 -9.34
C VAL A 121 0.96 -19.73 -10.78
N GLY A 122 1.11 -18.43 -11.04
CA GLY A 122 1.00 -17.85 -12.37
C GLY A 122 1.84 -16.60 -12.50
N ASP A 123 2.38 -16.41 -13.69
CA ASP A 123 3.09 -15.21 -14.11
C ASP A 123 2.46 -14.74 -15.42
N THR A 124 1.25 -14.22 -15.32
CA THR A 124 0.53 -13.69 -16.46
C THR A 124 0.88 -12.22 -16.61
N GLY A 125 0.99 -11.76 -17.86
CA GLY A 125 0.67 -10.37 -18.15
C GLY A 125 -0.73 -10.06 -17.60
N PHE A 126 -0.97 -8.81 -17.22
CA PHE A 126 -2.24 -8.43 -16.62
C PHE A 126 -3.42 -8.79 -17.53
N GLU A 127 -4.24 -9.77 -17.12
CA GLU A 127 -5.61 -9.91 -17.59
C GLU A 127 -6.50 -9.28 -16.51
N PRO A 128 -7.21 -8.17 -16.81
CA PRO A 128 -8.15 -7.63 -15.86
C PRO A 128 -9.12 -8.73 -15.48
N ALA A 129 -9.32 -8.92 -14.17
CA ALA A 129 -10.44 -9.72 -13.70
C ALA A 129 -11.66 -9.18 -14.44
N GLY A 130 -12.22 -10.02 -15.33
CA GLY A 130 -13.49 -9.72 -15.95
C GLY A 130 -14.49 -9.35 -14.86
N ASN A 131 -15.50 -8.57 -15.21
CA ASN A 131 -16.67 -8.32 -14.36
C ASN A 131 -17.36 -9.67 -14.04
N ASP A 132 -16.74 -10.53 -13.24
CA ASP A 132 -17.42 -11.54 -12.47
C ASP A 132 -18.07 -10.75 -11.35
N SER A 133 -19.31 -10.36 -11.66
CA SER A 133 -20.34 -9.99 -10.71
C SER A 133 -20.08 -10.74 -9.41
N PHE A 134 -19.63 -10.00 -8.40
CA PHE A 134 -19.71 -10.42 -7.01
C PHE A 134 -21.21 -10.64 -6.74
N GLN A 135 -21.70 -11.85 -7.05
CA GLN A 135 -23.02 -12.30 -6.64
C GLN A 135 -22.91 -12.49 -5.13
N MET A 136 -23.22 -11.41 -4.43
CA MET A 136 -23.59 -11.43 -3.04
C MET A 136 -24.82 -12.34 -2.96
N THR A 137 -24.61 -13.60 -2.59
CA THR A 137 -25.71 -14.51 -2.27
C THR A 137 -26.43 -13.90 -1.08
N ASP A 138 -27.64 -13.43 -1.34
CA ASP A 138 -28.59 -12.90 -0.35
C ASP A 138 -29.00 -14.04 0.60
N ASP A 139 -28.22 -14.23 1.66
CA ASP A 139 -28.54 -15.13 2.77
C ASP A 139 -29.09 -14.35 3.98
N THR A 140 -29.85 -13.28 3.72
CA THR A 140 -30.52 -12.48 4.76
C THR A 140 -32.04 -12.54 4.64
N GLN A 141 -32.61 -13.74 4.52
CA GLN A 141 -33.98 -14.03 4.93
C GLN A 141 -34.08 -15.41 5.60
N LYS A 142 -33.61 -15.49 6.84
CA LYS A 142 -34.12 -16.44 7.84
C LYS A 142 -33.65 -16.00 9.23
N THR A 143 -34.47 -15.20 9.90
CA THR A 143 -35.06 -15.44 11.24
C THR A 143 -35.93 -14.24 11.58
#